data_AF-A0A258H421-F1
#
_entry.id   AF-A0A258H421-F1
#
_cell.length_a   1.000
_cell.length_b   1.000
_cell.length_c   1.000
_cell.angle_alpha   90.00
_cell.angle_beta   90.00
_cell.angle_gamma   90.00
#
_symmetry.space_group_name_H-M   'P 1'
#
loop_
_entity.id
_entity.type
_entity.pdbx_description
1 polymer ?
#
loop_
_entity_poly.entity_id
_entity_poly.type
_entity_poly.pdbx_seq_one_letter_code
_entity_poly.pdbx_strand_id
1 'polypeptide(L)' 'MTPSWRKPVGAFAIIALIVIWCVAVASLSRIVGAWPVLIQLVFYVFTGIVWILPLKPLLLWMETGRWRVPRD' A
#
# COMPACT_ATOMS: atom_id res chain seq x y z
N MET A 1 20.01 23.69 -4.27
CA MET A 1 19.07 22.58 -4.06
C MET A 1 18.11 22.54 -5.24
N THR A 2 18.23 21.56 -6.14
CA THR A 2 17.27 21.40 -7.24
C THR A 2 15.99 20.73 -6.71
N PRO A 3 14.80 21.34 -6.85
CA PRO A 3 13.57 20.76 -6.31
C PRO A 3 13.26 19.42 -7.00
N SER A 4 13.12 18.35 -6.23
CA SER A 4 12.72 17.04 -6.76
C SER A 4 11.20 16.85 -6.65
N TRP A 5 10.49 16.85 -7.78
CA TRP A 5 9.03 16.65 -7.83
C TRP A 5 8.57 15.26 -7.38
N ARG A 6 9.50 14.29 -7.30
CA ARG A 6 9.25 12.91 -6.88
C ARG A 6 8.75 12.76 -5.45
N LYS A 7 9.15 13.66 -4.55
CA LYS A 7 8.75 13.63 -3.13
C LYS A 7 7.26 13.96 -2.94
N PRO A 8 6.73 15.09 -3.44
CA PRO A 8 5.30 15.37 -3.33
C PRO A 8 4.46 14.35 -4.11
N VAL A 9 4.86 13.98 -5.34
CA VAL A 9 4.14 12.96 -6.12
C VAL A 9 4.09 11.62 -5.39
N GLY A 10 5.21 11.18 -4.81
CA GLY A 10 5.28 9.96 -4.03
C GLY A 10 4.39 9.98 -2.79
N ALA A 11 4.34 11.10 -2.06
CA ALA A 11 3.43 11.26 -0.93
C ALA A 11 1.96 11.13 -1.35
N PHE A 12 1.55 11.78 -2.44
CA PHE A 12 0.20 11.62 -2.99
C PHE A 12 -0.07 10.19 -3.48
N ALA A 13 0.92 9.52 -4.07
CA ALA A 13 0.79 8.12 -4.47
C ALA A 13 0.58 7.19 -3.27
N ILE A 14 1.29 7.42 -2.15
CA ILE A 14 1.07 6.67 -0.89
C ILE A 14 -0.35 6.89 -0.37
N ILE A 15 -0.82 8.14 -0.33
CA ILE A 15 -2.17 8.46 0.13
C ILE A 15 -3.22 7.79 -0.77
N ALA A 16 -3.07 7.93 -2.09
CA ALA A 16 -3.97 7.30 -3.05
C ALA A 16 -4.00 5.78 -2.90
N LEU A 17 -2.83 5.15 -2.68
CA LEU A 17 -2.71 3.73 -2.43
C LEU A 17 -3.46 3.30 -1.18
N ILE A 18 -3.30 4.02 -0.07
CA ILE A 18 -4.01 3.74 1.19
C ILE A 18 -5.52 3.89 0.98
N VAL A 19 -5.97 4.97 0.33
CA VAL A 19 -7.40 5.21 0.07
C VAL A 19 -7.98 4.09 -0.78
N ILE A 20 -7.33 3.72 -1.89
CA ILE A 20 -7.78 2.64 -2.77
C ILE A 20 -7.85 1.31 -1.98
N TRP A 21 -6.84 1.02 -1.17
CA TRP A 21 -6.81 -0.21 -0.37
C TRP A 21 -7.93 -0.24 0.68
N CYS A 22 -8.12 0.85 1.41
CA CYS A 22 -9.20 0.99 2.40
C CYS A 22 -10.58 0.84 1.74
N VAL A 23 -10.82 1.49 0.61
CA VAL A 23 -12.09 1.37 -0.13
C VAL A 23 -12.31 -0.06 -0.61
N ALA A 24 -11.28 -0.69 -1.17
CA ALA A 24 -11.37 -2.08 -1.63
C ALA A 24 -11.74 -3.03 -0.46
N VAL A 25 -11.03 -2.96 0.66
CA VAL A 25 -11.28 -3.83 1.83
C VAL A 25 -12.64 -3.52 2.47
N ALA A 26 -12.99 -2.24 2.64
CA ALA A 26 -14.27 -1.83 3.23
C ALA A 26 -15.46 -2.28 2.36
N SER A 27 -15.33 -2.22 1.03
CA SER A 27 -16.38 -2.69 0.11
C SER A 27 -16.68 -4.18 0.26
N LEU A 28 -15.69 -4.98 0.68
CA LEU A 28 -15.83 -6.41 0.92
C LEU A 28 -16.40 -6.74 2.31
N SER A 29 -16.48 -5.76 3.22
CA SER A 29 -16.85 -5.99 4.62
C SER A 29 -18.22 -6.64 4.80
N ARG A 30 -19.18 -6.39 3.90
CA ARG A 30 -20.51 -7.04 3.95
C ARG A 30 -20.41 -8.54 3.71
N ILE A 31 -19.55 -8.96 2.78
CA ILE A 31 -19.36 -10.37 2.43
C ILE A 31 -18.52 -11.05 3.52
N VAL A 32 -17.42 -10.42 3.93
CA VAL A 32 -16.51 -10.93 4.95
C VAL A 32 -17.20 -11.05 6.32
N GLY A 33 -18.14 -10.14 6.63
CA GLY A 33 -18.90 -10.18 7.88
C GLY A 33 -19.85 -11.38 8.02
N ALA A 34 -20.11 -12.11 6.94
CA ALA A 34 -20.88 -13.36 6.99
C ALA A 34 -20.02 -14.60 7.27
N TRP A 35 -18.69 -14.46 7.30
CA TRP A 35 -17.77 -15.57 7.52
C TRP A 35 -17.59 -15.89 9.01
N PRO A 36 -17.13 -17.11 9.35
CA PRO A 36 -16.66 -17.42 10.69
C PRO A 36 -15.57 -16.45 11.17
N VAL A 37 -15.61 -16.09 12.45
CA VAL A 37 -14.73 -15.05 13.03
C VAL A 37 -13.24 -15.32 12.82
N LEU A 38 -12.83 -16.59 12.76
CA LEU A 38 -11.43 -16.98 12.56
C LEU A 38 -10.95 -16.66 11.14
N ILE A 39 -11.81 -16.87 10.13
CA ILE A 39 -11.51 -16.55 8.73
C ILE A 39 -11.49 -15.04 8.54
N GLN A 40 -12.44 -14.34 9.17
CA GLN A 40 -12.47 -12.88 9.21
C GLN A 40 -11.17 -12.31 9.79
N LEU A 41 -10.69 -12.88 10.91
CA LEU A 41 -9.42 -12.48 11.52
C LEU A 41 -8.25 -12.66 10.57
N VAL A 42 -8.11 -13.85 9.95
CA VAL A 42 -7.03 -14.12 9.00
C VAL A 42 -7.09 -13.14 7.82
N PHE A 43 -8.28 -12.87 7.29
CA PHE A 43 -8.47 -11.91 6.20
C PHE A 43 -8.03 -10.49 6.59
N TYR A 44 -8.45 -9.97 7.74
CA TYR A 44 -8.09 -8.62 8.16
C TYR A 44 -6.61 -8.48 8.52
N VAL A 45 -6.01 -9.50 9.14
CA VAL A 45 -4.55 -9.52 9.40
C VAL A 45 -3.78 -9.53 8.08
N PHE A 46 -4.16 -10.39 7.14
CA PHE A 46 -3.50 -10.48 5.84
C PHE A 46 -3.62 -9.18 5.05
N THR A 47 -4.83 -8.65 4.91
CA THR A 47 -5.07 -7.37 4.21
C THR A 47 -4.38 -6.19 4.89
N GLY A 48 -4.25 -6.21 6.23
CA GLY A 48 -3.50 -5.23 7.02
C GLY A 48 -1.98 -5.28 6.83
N ILE A 49 -1.43 -6.38 6.28
CA ILE A 49 0.00 -6.52 6.01
C ILE A 49 0.30 -6.33 4.51
N VAL A 50 -0.52 -6.90 3.62
CA VAL A 50 -0.23 -6.95 2.18
C VAL A 50 -0.14 -5.58 1.52
N TRP A 51 -0.89 -4.59 2.00
CA TRP A 51 -0.82 -3.23 1.46
C TRP A 51 0.55 -2.55 1.63
N ILE A 52 1.41 -3.10 2.50
CA ILE A 52 2.77 -2.61 2.74
C ILE A 52 3.73 -2.98 1.59
N LEU A 53 3.47 -4.07 0.87
CA LEU A 53 4.32 -4.55 -0.22
C LEU A 53 4.66 -3.47 -1.28
N PRO A 54 3.71 -2.67 -1.79
CA PRO A 54 4.00 -1.61 -2.75
C PRO A 54 4.74 -0.39 -2.17
N LEU A 55 4.78 -0.19 -0.84
CA LEU A 55 5.50 0.95 -0.25
C LEU A 55 7.00 0.87 -0.50
N LYS A 56 7.62 -0.30 -0.37
CA LYS A 56 9.07 -0.45 -0.54
C LYS A 56 9.60 0.05 -1.90
N PRO A 57 9.10 -0.41 -3.05
CA PRO A 57 9.55 0.09 -4.36
C PRO A 57 9.17 1.57 -4.59
N LEU A 58 8.03 2.03 -4.04
CA LEU A 58 7.60 3.42 -4.14
C LEU A 58 8.54 4.37 -3.38
N LEU A 59 8.93 4.01 -2.16
CA LEU A 59 9.91 4.76 -1.36
C LEU A 59 11.28 4.79 -2.04
N LEU A 60 11.74 3.65 -2.57
CA LEU A 60 12.98 3.59 -3.35
C LEU A 60 12.94 4.53 -4.57
N TRP A 61 11.79 4.57 -5.27
CA TRP A 61 11.59 5.50 -6.37
C TRP A 61 11.54 6.95 -5.93
N MET A 62 11.00 7.26 -4.75
CA MET A 62 10.95 8.61 -4.16
C MET A 62 12.31 9.12 -3.70
N GLU A 63 13.23 8.24 -3.31
CA GLU A 63 14.58 8.58 -2.86
C GLU A 63 15.60 8.57 -4.00
N THR A 64 15.64 7.49 -4.79
CA THR A 64 16.68 7.26 -5.81
C THR A 64 16.25 7.44 -7.28
N GLY A 65 14.95 7.44 -7.56
CA GLY A 65 14.38 7.50 -8.92
C GLY A 65 14.35 6.13 -9.60
N ARG A 66 14.83 5.10 -8.91
CA ARG A 66 14.85 3.71 -9.36
C ARG A 66 13.85 2.90 -8.55
N TRP A 67 13.17 1.97 -9.21
CA TRP A 67 12.17 1.09 -8.59
C TRP A 67 12.78 -0.14 -7.90
N ARG A 68 14.07 -0.40 -8.13
CA ARG A 68 14.82 -1.55 -7.60
C ARG A 68 16.16 -1.08 -7.06
N VAL A 69 16.67 -1.80 -6.06
CA VAL A 69 18.04 -1.64 -5.57
C VAL A 69 18.98 -2.05 -6.71
N PRO A 70 19.97 -1.22 -7.10
CA PRO A 70 21.03 -1.63 -8.01
C PRO A 70 21.68 -2.93 -7.50
N ARG A 71 21.82 -3.92 -8.38
CA ARG A 71 22.56 -5.15 -8.08
C ARG A 71 23.89 -4.99 -8.80
N ASP A 72 24.89 -4.56 -8.06
CA ASP A 72 26.29 -4.46 -8.47
C ASP A 72 27.06 -5.50 -7.65
#